data_AF-A0AA88YJI7-F1
#
_entry.id   AF-A0AA88YJI7-F1
#
_cell.length_a   1.000
_cell.length_b   1.000
_cell.length_c   1.000
_cell.angle_alpha   90.00
_cell.angle_beta   90.00
_cell.angle_gamma   90.00
#
_symmetry.space_group_name_H-M   'P 1'
#
loop_
_entity.id
_entity.type
_entity.pdbx_description
1 polymer ?
#
loop_
_entity_poly.entity_id
_entity_poly.type
_entity_poly.pdbx_seq_one_letter_code
_entity_poly.pdbx_strand_id
1 'polypeptide(L)'
;MIRGTQGIDNQIATGVSFVQKIPELKQKCISPEQKDLGQLCFSIESPHILKRGISVSENAFVLGAIKEKGLTDEEFDCLWEYLGYCPVSRHFKYFAGLEIKGHVIYGMDYGRMIKRDNSSIFFDHHGEVQFGKVRFFVILDFERKEDTTLALTECFRCPRYSPEINILSVKVTNEIKFVNIKYIKEGCMYLSVDNTSRKYVCRFPNKLESD
;
A
#
# COMPACT_ATOMS: atom_id res chain seq x y z
N MET A 1 -3.98 -31.23 -8.74
CA MET A 1 -2.91 -32.26 -8.70
C MET A 1 -1.91 -31.91 -9.80
N ILE A 2 -0.82 -31.22 -9.46
CA ILE A 2 0.22 -30.80 -10.41
C ILE A 2 1.08 -32.02 -10.72
N ARG A 3 1.07 -32.51 -11.97
CA ARG A 3 1.70 -33.78 -12.37
C ARG A 3 3.07 -33.56 -13.03
N GLY A 4 3.92 -32.75 -12.40
CA GLY A 4 5.27 -32.46 -12.90
C GLY A 4 5.29 -31.67 -14.21
N THR A 5 6.41 -31.76 -14.95
CA THR A 5 6.74 -30.93 -16.13
C THR A 5 6.04 -31.32 -17.43
N GLN A 6 5.17 -32.34 -17.42
CA GLN A 6 4.46 -32.79 -18.62
C GLN A 6 3.09 -32.10 -18.73
N GLY A 7 2.73 -31.65 -19.94
CA GLY A 7 1.41 -31.07 -20.21
C GLY A 7 1.17 -29.73 -19.51
N ILE A 8 2.22 -28.91 -19.37
CA ILE A 8 2.17 -27.60 -18.70
C ILE A 8 1.05 -26.73 -19.28
N ASP A 9 0.86 -26.70 -20.60
CA ASP A 9 -0.19 -25.91 -21.24
C ASP A 9 -1.60 -26.33 -20.79
N ASN A 10 -1.85 -27.63 -20.66
CA ASN A 10 -3.13 -28.15 -20.15
C ASN A 10 -3.28 -27.89 -18.65
N GLN A 11 -2.20 -27.93 -17.88
CA GLN A 11 -2.22 -27.59 -16.46
C GLN A 11 -2.50 -26.10 -16.24
N ILE A 12 -1.91 -25.23 -17.08
CA ILE A 12 -2.18 -23.78 -17.10
C ILE A 12 -3.63 -23.54 -17.54
N ALA A 13 -4.07 -24.10 -18.67
CA ALA A 13 -5.43 -23.93 -19.17
C ALA A 13 -6.48 -24.43 -18.16
N THR A 14 -6.20 -25.55 -17.48
CA THR A 14 -7.04 -26.08 -16.41
C THR A 14 -7.04 -25.15 -15.20
N GLY A 15 -5.88 -24.67 -14.75
CA GLY A 15 -5.76 -23.71 -13.65
C GLY A 15 -6.51 -22.41 -13.92
N VAL A 16 -6.33 -21.82 -15.11
CA VAL A 16 -7.04 -20.62 -15.56
C VAL A 16 -8.55 -20.88 -15.64
N SER A 17 -8.97 -22.01 -16.20
CA SER A 17 -10.39 -22.40 -16.26
C SER A 17 -11.02 -22.57 -14.88
N PHE A 18 -10.27 -23.11 -13.90
CA PHE A 18 -10.72 -23.18 -12.53
C PHE A 18 -10.87 -21.79 -11.92
N VAL A 19 -9.84 -20.94 -11.99
CA VAL A 19 -9.87 -19.58 -11.46
C VAL A 19 -11.02 -18.77 -12.06
N GLN A 20 -11.24 -18.86 -13.36
CA GLN A 20 -12.33 -18.16 -14.06
C GLN A 20 -13.73 -18.68 -13.67
N LYS A 21 -13.86 -19.95 -13.24
CA LYS A 21 -15.14 -20.53 -12.81
C LYS A 21 -15.45 -20.33 -11.32
N ILE A 22 -14.48 -19.92 -10.50
CA ILE A 22 -14.71 -19.70 -9.06
C ILE A 22 -15.79 -18.64 -8.80
N PRO A 23 -15.87 -17.49 -9.50
CA PRO A 23 -16.94 -16.51 -9.29
C PRO A 23 -18.35 -17.07 -9.50
N GLU A 24 -18.53 -17.92 -10.52
CA GLU A 24 -19.80 -18.59 -10.80
C GLU A 24 -20.14 -19.65 -9.74
N LEU A 25 -19.13 -20.39 -9.27
CA LEU A 25 -19.27 -21.36 -8.18
C LEU A 25 -19.59 -20.67 -6.85
N LYS A 26 -19.01 -19.49 -6.58
CA LYS A 26 -19.34 -18.67 -5.40
C LYS A 26 -20.82 -18.31 -5.39
N GLN A 27 -21.35 -17.82 -6.50
CA GLN A 27 -22.76 -17.43 -6.62
C GLN A 27 -23.72 -18.61 -6.47
N LYS A 28 -23.32 -19.81 -6.94
CA LYS A 28 -24.19 -21.00 -6.93
C LYS A 28 -24.09 -21.84 -5.67
N CYS A 29 -22.96 -21.83 -4.99
CA CYS A 29 -22.63 -22.85 -3.98
C CYS A 29 -22.24 -22.29 -2.60
N ILE A 30 -22.06 -20.98 -2.44
CA ILE A 30 -21.66 -20.40 -1.15
C ILE A 30 -22.78 -19.57 -0.57
N SER A 31 -23.38 -20.06 0.51
CA SER A 31 -24.35 -19.32 1.31
C SER A 31 -23.64 -18.27 2.17
N PRO A 32 -24.25 -17.10 2.48
CA PRO A 32 -23.66 -16.07 3.34
C PRO A 32 -23.21 -16.56 4.74
N GLU A 33 -23.78 -17.67 5.19
CA GLU A 33 -23.51 -18.32 6.48
C GLU A 33 -22.20 -19.14 6.48
N GLN A 34 -21.64 -19.46 5.30
CA GLN A 34 -20.47 -20.33 5.15
C GLN A 34 -19.16 -19.52 5.06
N LYS A 35 -18.79 -18.86 6.16
CA LYS A 35 -17.58 -18.01 6.26
C LYS A 35 -16.29 -18.72 5.84
N ASP A 36 -16.12 -19.99 6.23
CA ASP A 36 -14.89 -20.75 5.95
C ASP A 36 -14.70 -21.06 4.46
N LEU A 37 -15.79 -21.34 3.76
CA LEU A 37 -15.77 -21.60 2.32
C LEU A 37 -15.51 -20.31 1.53
N GLY A 38 -16.04 -19.18 2.01
CA GLY A 38 -15.72 -17.85 1.50
C GLY A 38 -14.23 -17.50 1.64
N GLN A 39 -13.63 -17.81 2.80
CA GLN A 39 -12.20 -17.64 3.04
C GLN A 39 -11.34 -18.55 2.15
N LEU A 40 -11.75 -19.81 1.98
CA LEU A 40 -11.06 -20.75 1.10
C LEU A 40 -11.09 -20.27 -0.36
N CYS A 41 -12.25 -19.86 -0.88
CA CYS A 41 -12.32 -19.32 -2.24
C CYS A 41 -11.52 -18.02 -2.40
N PHE A 42 -11.50 -17.16 -1.39
CA PHE A 42 -10.62 -15.98 -1.37
C PHE A 42 -9.14 -16.36 -1.42
N SER A 43 -8.71 -17.39 -0.67
CA SER A 43 -7.32 -17.89 -0.70
C SER A 43 -6.92 -18.54 -2.02
N ILE A 44 -7.87 -19.16 -2.73
CA ILE A 44 -7.63 -19.77 -4.05
C ILE A 44 -7.57 -18.70 -5.14
N GLU A 45 -8.41 -17.66 -5.05
CA GLU A 45 -8.34 -16.49 -5.94
C GLU A 45 -7.10 -15.62 -5.70
N SER A 46 -6.53 -15.69 -4.50
CA SER A 46 -5.38 -14.87 -4.07
C SER A 46 -4.19 -15.77 -3.69
N PRO A 47 -3.58 -16.52 -4.63
CA PRO A 47 -2.50 -17.47 -4.33
C PRO A 47 -1.24 -16.80 -3.73
N HIS A 48 -1.15 -15.48 -3.79
CA HIS A 48 -0.10 -14.65 -3.19
C HIS A 48 -0.57 -14.00 -1.87
N ILE A 49 -1.18 -14.78 -0.96
CA ILE A 49 -1.43 -14.26 0.41
C ILE A 49 -0.09 -13.89 1.01
N LEU A 50 0.18 -12.59 1.03
CA LEU A 50 1.34 -12.04 1.71
C LEU A 50 1.32 -12.53 3.16
N LYS A 51 2.48 -12.93 3.68
CA LYS A 51 2.61 -13.23 5.12
C LYS A 51 2.39 -11.92 5.89
N ARG A 52 1.14 -11.67 6.26
CA ARG A 52 0.74 -10.56 7.12
C ARG A 52 1.52 -10.67 8.42
N GLY A 53 2.24 -9.60 8.73
CA GLY A 53 2.93 -9.43 10.01
C GLY A 53 1.95 -8.92 11.07
N ILE A 54 2.47 -8.05 11.93
CA ILE A 54 1.70 -7.44 13.03
C ILE A 54 0.61 -6.53 12.47
N SER A 55 -0.59 -6.62 13.04
CA SER A 55 -1.67 -5.66 12.79
C SER A 55 -1.33 -4.33 13.48
N VAL A 56 -1.38 -3.24 12.74
CA VAL A 56 -1.06 -1.88 13.23
C VAL A 56 -2.25 -0.94 13.27
N SER A 57 -3.35 -1.31 12.61
CA SER A 57 -4.64 -0.63 12.62
C SER A 57 -5.70 -1.60 12.06
N GLU A 58 -6.98 -1.25 12.15
CA GLU A 58 -8.05 -2.00 11.49
C GLU A 58 -7.75 -2.19 10.00
N ASN A 59 -7.75 -3.45 9.54
CA ASN A 59 -7.42 -3.84 8.16
C ASN A 59 -6.04 -3.34 7.66
N ALA A 60 -5.07 -3.13 8.57
CA ALA A 60 -3.71 -2.71 8.22
C ALA A 60 -2.65 -3.60 8.86
N PHE A 61 -1.79 -4.22 8.04
CA PHE A 61 -0.79 -5.19 8.46
C PHE A 61 0.60 -4.82 7.95
N VAL A 62 1.60 -4.96 8.83
CA VAL A 62 3.01 -4.80 8.45
C VAL A 62 3.42 -5.92 7.51
N LEU A 63 4.15 -5.56 6.45
CA LEU A 63 4.79 -6.48 5.53
C LEU A 63 6.31 -6.42 5.68
N GLY A 64 6.90 -7.57 6.01
CA GLY A 64 8.34 -7.69 6.25
C GLY A 64 8.73 -7.43 7.72
N ALA A 65 10.01 -7.15 7.93
CA ALA A 65 10.58 -6.99 9.26
C ALA A 65 10.43 -5.56 9.79
N ILE A 66 10.07 -5.43 11.06
CA ILE A 66 10.19 -4.19 11.83
C ILE A 66 11.63 -4.09 12.31
N LYS A 67 12.21 -2.90 12.19
CA LYS A 67 13.57 -2.56 12.59
C LYS A 67 13.56 -1.26 13.38
N GLU A 68 14.69 -0.87 13.95
CA GLU A 68 14.87 0.44 14.56
C GLU A 68 15.60 1.38 13.57
N LYS A 69 15.16 2.63 13.50
CA LYS A 69 15.79 3.68 12.69
C LYS A 69 15.84 4.97 13.47
N GLY A 70 17.01 5.60 13.48
CA GLY A 70 17.16 7.00 13.83
C GLY A 70 16.70 7.87 12.66
N LEU A 71 15.79 8.80 12.92
CA LEU A 71 15.35 9.78 11.91
C LEU A 71 16.47 10.79 11.65
N THR A 72 16.59 11.26 10.40
CA THR A 72 17.44 12.41 10.07
C THR A 72 16.87 13.69 10.70
N ASP A 73 17.64 14.79 10.73
CA ASP A 73 17.14 16.06 11.27
C ASP A 73 15.87 16.53 10.53
N GLU A 74 15.87 16.49 9.20
CA GLU A 74 14.70 16.85 8.37
C GLU A 74 13.48 15.95 8.64
N GLU A 75 13.70 14.62 8.78
CA GLU A 75 12.65 13.67 9.13
C GLU A 75 12.14 13.92 10.55
N PHE A 76 13.02 14.23 11.50
CA PHE A 76 12.65 14.48 12.89
C PHE A 76 11.89 15.79 13.07
N ASP A 77 12.31 16.86 12.40
CA ASP A 77 11.61 18.14 12.40
C ASP A 77 10.20 18.00 11.82
N CYS A 78 10.05 17.24 10.73
CA CYS A 78 8.75 16.89 10.16
C CYS A 78 7.86 16.12 11.16
N LEU A 79 8.44 15.19 11.93
CA LEU A 79 7.69 14.45 12.96
C LEU A 79 7.27 15.37 14.11
N TRP A 80 8.15 16.28 14.54
CA TRP A 80 7.83 17.26 15.57
C TRP A 80 6.68 18.16 15.13
N GLU A 81 6.73 18.72 13.92
CA GLU A 81 5.63 19.51 13.36
C GLU A 81 4.31 18.74 13.34
N TYR A 82 4.35 17.47 12.92
CA TYR A 82 3.16 16.61 12.92
C TYR A 82 2.58 16.37 14.33
N LEU A 83 3.43 16.14 15.32
CA LEU A 83 3.00 15.82 16.69
C LEU A 83 2.59 17.06 17.49
N GLY A 84 3.10 18.24 17.14
CA GLY A 84 2.92 19.47 17.90
C GLY A 84 3.75 19.54 19.20
N TYR A 85 4.63 18.55 19.43
CA TYR A 85 5.57 18.51 20.55
C TYR A 85 6.83 17.73 20.16
N CYS A 86 7.94 17.97 20.86
CA CYS A 86 9.22 17.32 20.59
C CYS A 86 9.28 15.93 21.24
N PRO A 87 9.44 14.84 20.47
CA PRO A 87 9.61 13.49 21.02
C PRO A 87 10.91 13.35 21.83
N VAL A 88 10.88 12.52 22.88
CA VAL A 88 12.06 12.25 23.72
C VAL A 88 13.13 11.43 22.99
N SER A 89 12.70 10.50 22.11
CA SER A 89 13.58 9.65 21.32
C SER A 89 13.64 10.12 19.86
N ARG A 90 14.80 9.95 19.23
CA ARG A 90 14.98 10.06 17.77
C ARG A 90 14.92 8.70 17.05
N HIS A 91 14.87 7.61 17.81
CA HIS A 91 14.84 6.25 17.30
C HIS A 91 13.43 5.70 17.41
N PHE A 92 12.93 5.18 16.29
CA PHE A 92 11.57 4.66 16.17
C PHE A 92 11.57 3.29 15.49
N LYS A 93 10.55 2.49 15.82
CA LYS A 93 10.23 1.27 15.08
C LYS A 93 9.82 1.66 13.66
N TYR A 94 10.50 1.14 12.66
CA TYR A 94 10.24 1.41 11.25
C TYR A 94 10.06 0.12 10.45
N PHE A 95 9.32 0.21 9.35
CA PHE A 95 9.15 -0.86 8.40
C PHE A 95 8.87 -0.30 7.00
N ALA A 96 9.07 -1.14 5.98
CA ALA A 96 9.08 -0.71 4.58
C ALA A 96 7.82 -1.10 3.79
N GLY A 97 6.99 -2.02 4.27
CA GLY A 97 5.80 -2.47 3.56
C GLY A 97 4.55 -2.51 4.43
N LEU A 98 3.42 -2.09 3.88
CA LEU A 98 2.12 -2.07 4.53
C LEU A 98 1.06 -2.68 3.61
N GLU A 99 0.27 -3.61 4.12
CA GLU A 99 -1.02 -3.98 3.52
C GLU A 99 -2.11 -3.18 4.24
N ILE A 100 -2.85 -2.32 3.55
CA ILE A 100 -3.99 -1.57 4.12
C ILE A 100 -5.21 -1.73 3.23
N LYS A 101 -6.33 -2.22 3.79
CA LYS A 101 -7.60 -2.44 3.07
C LYS A 101 -7.42 -3.30 1.80
N GLY A 102 -6.51 -4.28 1.86
CA GLY A 102 -6.15 -5.16 0.73
C GLY A 102 -5.25 -4.52 -0.32
N HIS A 103 -4.73 -3.31 -0.08
CA HIS A 103 -3.75 -2.65 -0.93
C HIS A 103 -2.36 -2.74 -0.34
N VAL A 104 -1.37 -3.05 -1.17
CA VAL A 104 0.02 -3.19 -0.77
C VAL A 104 0.78 -1.93 -1.13
N ILE A 105 1.41 -1.30 -0.13
CA ILE A 105 2.23 -0.11 -0.29
C ILE A 105 3.64 -0.48 0.17
N TYR A 106 4.61 -0.38 -0.74
CA TYR A 106 6.03 -0.52 -0.41
C TYR A 106 6.68 0.85 -0.46
N GLY A 107 7.21 1.29 0.67
CA GLY A 107 7.99 2.52 0.75
C GLY A 107 9.27 2.40 -0.08
N MET A 108 9.77 3.55 -0.54
CA MET A 108 10.97 3.62 -1.38
C MET A 108 12.23 3.03 -0.73
N ASP A 109 12.28 2.97 0.60
CA ASP A 109 13.38 2.32 1.34
C ASP A 109 13.37 0.78 1.22
N TYR A 110 12.35 0.20 0.57
CA TYR A 110 12.28 -1.24 0.31
C TYR A 110 13.26 -1.65 -0.81
N GLY A 111 14.46 -2.07 -0.43
CA GLY A 111 15.55 -2.40 -1.36
C GLY A 111 15.30 -3.55 -2.36
N ARG A 112 14.14 -4.21 -2.34
CA ARG A 112 13.73 -5.22 -3.34
C ARG A 112 12.70 -4.70 -4.34
N MET A 113 12.41 -3.40 -4.36
CA MET A 113 11.62 -2.78 -5.42
C MET A 113 12.38 -2.85 -6.75
N ILE A 114 12.14 -3.90 -7.53
CA ILE A 114 12.91 -4.16 -8.76
C ILE A 114 12.02 -4.02 -10.01
N LYS A 115 10.67 -4.06 -9.90
CA LYS A 115 9.79 -4.04 -11.08
C LYS A 115 8.50 -3.20 -10.99
N ARG A 116 7.94 -2.95 -9.80
CA ARG A 116 6.69 -2.17 -9.63
C ARG A 116 6.86 -1.14 -8.52
N ASP A 117 6.65 0.13 -8.85
CA ASP A 117 6.66 1.23 -7.88
C ASP A 117 5.29 1.34 -7.18
N ASN A 118 5.17 0.70 -6.01
CA ASN A 118 3.98 0.74 -5.17
C ASN A 118 4.13 1.70 -3.98
N SER A 119 5.01 2.70 -4.11
CA SER A 119 5.22 3.70 -3.05
C SER A 119 4.21 4.84 -3.10
N SER A 120 3.56 5.04 -4.24
CA SER A 120 2.72 6.21 -4.46
C SER A 120 1.33 6.03 -3.87
N ILE A 121 0.85 7.04 -3.16
CA ILE A 121 -0.42 7.06 -2.46
C ILE A 121 -1.19 8.33 -2.77
N PHE A 122 -2.50 8.27 -2.58
CA PHE A 122 -3.31 9.47 -2.39
C PHE A 122 -3.96 9.44 -0.99
N PHE A 123 -3.98 10.60 -0.34
CA PHE A 123 -4.38 10.74 1.04
C PHE A 123 -5.13 12.04 1.28
N ASP A 124 -5.91 12.05 2.34
CA ASP A 124 -6.59 13.25 2.83
C ASP A 124 -5.68 14.01 3.78
N HIS A 125 -5.57 15.32 3.59
CA HIS A 125 -4.87 16.20 4.50
C HIS A 125 -5.68 17.48 4.69
N HIS A 126 -6.23 17.66 5.89
CA HIS A 126 -7.13 18.79 6.21
C HIS A 126 -8.30 18.96 5.24
N GLY A 127 -8.87 17.85 4.74
CA GLY A 127 -9.98 17.87 3.79
C GLY A 127 -9.58 18.13 2.34
N GLU A 128 -8.29 18.27 2.06
CA GLU A 128 -7.75 18.34 0.70
C GLU A 128 -7.12 17.02 0.28
N VAL A 129 -7.32 16.65 -0.98
CA VAL A 129 -6.68 15.47 -1.56
C VAL A 129 -5.25 15.81 -1.97
N GLN A 130 -4.31 15.05 -1.44
CA GLN A 130 -2.89 15.14 -1.77
C GLN A 130 -2.37 13.80 -2.28
N PHE A 131 -1.21 13.86 -2.92
CA PHE A 131 -0.51 12.70 -3.47
C PHE A 131 0.92 12.71 -3.00
N GLY A 132 1.55 11.55 -2.99
CA GLY A 132 2.96 11.47 -2.67
C GLY A 132 3.51 10.07 -2.74
N LYS A 133 4.82 9.94 -2.50
CA LYS A 133 5.53 8.67 -2.40
C LYS A 133 5.94 8.40 -0.97
N VAL A 134 5.53 7.25 -0.45
CA VAL A 134 5.95 6.79 0.86
C VAL A 134 7.43 6.39 0.82
N ARG A 135 8.23 6.93 1.73
CA ARG A 135 9.62 6.51 1.96
C ARG A 135 9.66 5.25 2.83
N PHE A 136 9.04 5.33 4.00
CA PHE A 136 8.90 4.26 4.98
C PHE A 136 7.75 4.57 5.95
N PHE A 137 7.45 3.60 6.81
CA PHE A 137 6.48 3.73 7.89
C PHE A 137 7.16 3.68 9.24
N VAL A 138 6.61 4.40 10.22
CA VAL A 138 7.03 4.36 11.63
C VAL A 138 5.86 4.02 12.54
N ILE A 139 6.14 3.32 13.63
CA ILE A 139 5.20 3.04 14.70
C ILE A 139 5.62 3.85 15.92
N LEU A 140 4.72 4.70 16.40
CA LEU A 140 4.91 5.49 17.60
C LEU A 140 4.40 4.72 18.82
N ASP A 141 5.26 4.43 19.79
CA ASP A 141 4.85 3.71 21.00
C ASP A 141 4.32 4.70 22.03
N PHE A 142 3.09 5.17 21.84
CA PHE A 142 2.37 5.96 22.83
C PHE A 142 1.39 5.07 23.57
N GLU A 143 1.38 5.14 24.90
CA GLU A 143 0.63 4.23 25.79
C GLU A 143 -0.88 4.12 25.52
N ARG A 144 -1.45 4.96 24.65
CA ARG A 144 -2.86 4.92 24.23
C ARG A 144 -3.04 5.45 22.81
N LYS A 145 -3.35 4.58 21.83
CA LYS A 145 -4.38 4.71 20.75
C LYS A 145 -4.05 3.96 19.45
N GLU A 146 -5.10 3.65 18.70
CA GLU A 146 -5.15 2.98 17.39
C GLU A 146 -4.59 3.82 16.21
N ASP A 147 -3.83 4.88 16.48
CA ASP A 147 -3.46 5.93 15.51
C ASP A 147 -1.95 6.22 15.47
N THR A 148 -1.13 5.24 15.82
CA THR A 148 0.30 5.47 16.04
C THR A 148 1.18 5.21 14.83
N THR A 149 0.62 4.73 13.72
CA THR A 149 1.40 4.39 12.54
C THR A 149 1.34 5.52 11.52
N LEU A 150 2.52 6.04 11.17
CA LEU A 150 2.67 7.14 10.23
C LEU A 150 3.51 6.70 9.02
N ALA A 151 3.16 7.21 7.85
CA ALA A 151 3.93 7.08 6.61
C ALA A 151 4.69 8.40 6.37
N LEU A 152 6.02 8.35 6.28
CA LEU A 152 6.78 9.49 5.79
C LEU A 152 6.63 9.55 4.27
N THR A 153 6.15 10.67 3.76
CA THR A 153 5.71 10.81 2.37
C THR A 153 6.35 12.02 1.71
N GLU A 154 6.98 11.83 0.56
CA GLU A 154 7.39 12.90 -0.36
C GLU A 154 6.16 13.39 -1.14
N CYS A 155 5.78 14.64 -0.94
CA CYS A 155 4.51 15.17 -1.41
C CYS A 155 4.57 15.64 -2.86
N PHE A 156 3.46 15.47 -3.56
CA PHE A 156 3.21 16.02 -4.88
C PHE A 156 2.05 17.00 -4.84
N ARG A 157 2.21 18.12 -5.53
CA ARG A 157 1.13 19.11 -5.68
C ARG A 157 0.33 18.81 -6.94
N CYS A 158 -0.98 18.62 -6.80
CA CYS A 158 -1.91 18.55 -7.93
C CYS A 158 -2.61 19.91 -8.12
N PRO A 159 -2.23 20.75 -9.11
CA PRO A 159 -2.78 22.10 -9.24
C PRO A 159 -4.27 22.13 -9.62
N ARG A 160 -4.77 21.06 -10.22
CA ARG A 160 -6.16 20.92 -10.68
C ARG A 160 -6.62 19.50 -10.38
N TYR A 161 -6.95 19.26 -9.11
CA TYR A 161 -7.57 18.01 -8.71
C TYR A 161 -8.97 17.90 -9.32
N SER A 162 -9.28 16.74 -9.89
CA SER A 162 -10.64 16.37 -10.27
C SER A 162 -10.85 14.90 -9.93
N PRO A 163 -11.90 14.55 -9.15
CA PRO A 163 -12.18 13.17 -8.79
C PRO A 163 -12.62 12.31 -9.98
N GLU A 164 -13.09 12.93 -11.07
CA GLU A 164 -13.56 12.25 -12.29
C GLU A 164 -12.40 11.84 -13.22
N ILE A 165 -11.20 12.37 -12.99
CA ILE A 165 -10.04 12.14 -13.84
C ILE A 165 -9.11 11.13 -13.17
N ASN A 166 -8.87 10.00 -13.86
CA ASN A 166 -7.98 8.95 -13.35
C ASN A 166 -6.49 9.29 -13.49
N ILE A 167 -6.10 10.13 -14.47
CA ILE A 167 -4.71 10.55 -14.70
C ILE A 167 -4.58 12.05 -14.43
N LEU A 168 -3.92 12.41 -13.35
CA LEU A 168 -3.74 13.80 -12.93
C LEU A 168 -2.29 14.23 -13.09
N SER A 169 -2.06 15.43 -13.62
CA SER A 169 -0.73 16.02 -13.62
C SER A 169 -0.38 16.53 -12.23
N VAL A 170 0.85 16.24 -11.80
CA VAL A 170 1.38 16.65 -10.51
C VAL A 170 2.73 17.33 -10.67
N LYS A 171 3.06 18.19 -9.71
CA LYS A 171 4.39 18.76 -9.54
C LYS A 171 5.05 18.08 -8.35
N VAL A 172 6.25 17.53 -8.57
CA VAL A 172 7.09 17.05 -7.48
C VAL A 172 7.48 18.24 -6.62
N THR A 173 7.38 18.07 -5.31
CA THR A 173 7.83 19.06 -4.33
C THR A 173 9.01 18.48 -3.54
N ASN A 174 9.74 19.35 -2.84
CA ASN A 174 10.74 18.92 -1.87
C ASN A 174 10.13 18.79 -0.46
N GLU A 175 8.80 18.76 -0.35
CA GLU A 175 8.10 18.72 0.92
C GLU A 175 7.91 17.27 1.35
N ILE A 176 8.40 16.93 2.54
CA ILE A 176 8.11 15.66 3.20
C ILE A 176 7.09 15.86 4.31
N LYS A 177 6.20 14.88 4.50
CA LYS A 177 5.18 14.89 5.56
C LYS A 177 5.01 13.53 6.19
N PHE A 178 4.78 13.52 7.50
CA PHE A 178 4.16 12.36 8.12
C PHE A 178 2.65 12.39 7.89
N VAL A 179 2.14 11.27 7.39
CA VAL A 179 0.72 11.04 7.14
C VAL A 179 0.29 9.84 7.97
N ASN A 180 -0.73 9.99 8.82
CA ASN A 180 -1.31 8.85 9.50
C ASN A 180 -1.92 7.88 8.47
N ILE A 181 -1.64 6.59 8.61
CA ILE A 181 -2.08 5.58 7.64
C ILE A 181 -3.61 5.54 7.46
N LYS A 182 -4.39 6.00 8.45
CA LYS A 182 -5.86 6.09 8.34
C LYS A 182 -6.35 7.09 7.28
N TYR A 183 -5.54 8.11 7.00
CA TYR A 183 -5.86 9.13 6.00
C TYR A 183 -5.43 8.72 4.60
N ILE A 184 -4.66 7.63 4.46
CA ILE A 184 -4.36 7.01 3.18
C ILE A 184 -5.64 6.38 2.63
N LYS A 185 -6.02 6.80 1.43
CA LYS A 185 -7.27 6.39 0.80
C LYS A 185 -7.03 5.19 -0.12
N GLU A 186 -6.05 5.26 -1.01
CA GLU A 186 -5.60 4.15 -1.88
C GLU A 186 -4.15 4.37 -2.35
N GLY A 187 -3.54 3.30 -2.86
CA GLY A 187 -2.31 3.39 -3.63
C GLY A 187 -2.59 3.92 -5.05
N CYS A 188 -1.65 4.64 -5.63
CA CYS A 188 -1.72 5.11 -7.01
C CYS A 188 -0.42 4.80 -7.74
N MET A 189 -0.39 5.00 -9.06
CA MET A 189 0.84 4.89 -9.85
C MET A 189 1.41 6.27 -10.11
N TYR A 190 2.69 6.46 -9.83
CA TYR A 190 3.43 7.64 -10.28
C TYR A 190 4.07 7.37 -11.64
N LEU A 191 3.90 8.30 -12.57
CA LEU A 191 4.41 8.23 -13.93
C LEU A 191 5.29 9.45 -14.21
N SER A 192 6.51 9.16 -14.64
CA SER A 192 7.45 10.15 -15.17
C SER A 192 7.58 9.91 -16.67
N VAL A 193 7.22 10.89 -17.48
CA VAL A 193 7.45 10.81 -18.92
C VAL A 193 8.81 11.43 -19.23
N ASP A 194 9.72 10.60 -19.73
CA ASP A 194 11.07 11.02 -20.10
C ASP A 194 11.04 12.19 -21.09
N ASN A 195 12.04 13.07 -20.98
CA ASN A 195 12.16 14.32 -21.75
C ASN A 195 11.06 15.37 -21.50
N THR A 196 10.22 15.18 -20.48
CA THR A 196 9.32 16.23 -20.00
C THR A 196 9.52 16.49 -18.51
N SER A 197 9.35 17.75 -18.10
CA SER A 197 9.24 18.11 -16.68
C SER A 197 7.89 17.72 -16.08
N ARG A 198 6.98 17.12 -16.87
CA ARG A 198 5.63 16.78 -16.46
C ARG A 198 5.61 15.40 -15.81
N LYS A 199 5.02 15.35 -14.61
CA LYS A 199 4.78 14.11 -13.88
C LYS A 199 3.28 13.92 -13.72
N TYR A 200 2.87 12.66 -13.58
CA TYR A 200 1.48 12.28 -13.45
C TYR A 200 1.30 11.28 -12.33
N VAL A 201 0.12 11.28 -11.74
CA VAL A 201 -0.37 10.20 -10.88
C VAL A 201 -1.58 9.59 -11.55
N CYS A 202 -1.70 8.27 -11.44
CA CYS A 202 -2.85 7.56 -11.94
C CYS A 202 -3.50 6.70 -10.87
N ARG A 203 -4.81 6.91 -10.69
CA ARG A 203 -5.67 6.07 -9.85
C ARG A 203 -6.05 4.84 -10.67
N PHE A 204 -5.32 3.73 -10.50
CA PHE A 204 -5.66 2.46 -11.17
C PHE A 204 -6.19 1.44 -10.15
N PRO A 205 -7.33 0.80 -10.44
CA PRO A 205 -8.00 -0.11 -9.52
C PRO A 205 -7.52 -1.57 -9.64
N ASN A 206 -6.41 -1.88 -10.33
CA ASN A 206 -6.00 -3.28 -10.50
C ASN A 206 -5.37 -3.83 -9.21
N LYS A 207 -6.23 -4.15 -8.23
CA LYS A 207 -5.87 -4.69 -6.91
C LYS A 207 -5.33 -6.13 -6.95
N LEU A 208 -5.39 -6.77 -8.13
CA LEU A 208 -5.01 -8.16 -8.37
C LEU A 208 -3.52 -8.34 -8.71
N GLU A 209 -2.78 -7.26 -8.97
CA GLU A 209 -1.33 -7.33 -9.21
C GLU A 209 -0.55 -7.05 -7.93
N SER A 210 -0.77 -7.88 -6.90
CA SER A 210 0.15 -8.01 -5.76
C SER A 210 1.07 -9.19 -6.03
N ASP A 211 2.27 -8.89 -6.56
CA ASP A 211 3.36 -9.81 -6.95
C ASP A 211 2.95 -11.12 -7.63
#